data_AF-A0A529LZ09-F1
#
_entry.id   AF-A0A529LZ09-F1
#
_cell.length_a   1.000
_cell.length_b   1.000
_cell.length_c   1.000
_cell.angle_alpha   90.00
_cell.angle_beta   90.00
_cell.angle_gamma   90.00
#
_symmetry.space_group_name_H-M   'P 1'
#
loop_
_entity.id
_entity.type
_entity.pdbx_description
1 polymer ?
#
loop_
_entity_poly.entity_id
_entity_poly.type
_entity_poly.pdbx_seq_one_letter_code
_entity_poly.pdbx_strand_id
1 'polypeptide(L)'
;MNAVPQWRLAGDWFDICSCDIPCPCEFAQRPTGNHCQGVLAWHVREGRYGDVKLDGLTLVALGEFEGNLWAGEAKAVMGMYLDEQANERQREALQMIFGGQAGGWPAGFAANVGEMRGMEFVPITFEMAGDLSTWRVDIPGLVVGHAEALSGP
;
A
#
# COMPACT_ATOMS: atom_id res chain seq x y z
N MET A 1 18.46 4.73 22.70
CA MET A 1 17.57 4.92 21.53
C MET A 1 18.18 4.12 20.40
N ASN A 2 17.62 2.98 20.04
CA ASN A 2 18.11 2.26 18.86
C ASN A 2 17.72 3.09 17.64
N ALA A 3 18.73 3.53 16.88
CA ALA A 3 18.51 4.29 15.67
C ALA A 3 17.77 3.41 14.66
N VAL A 4 16.79 4.00 13.94
CA VAL A 4 16.13 3.34 12.81
C VAL A 4 17.22 2.94 11.80
N PRO A 5 17.38 1.64 11.46
CA PRO A 5 18.30 1.19 10.43
C PRO A 5 18.04 1.86 9.09
N GLN A 6 19.10 2.04 8.30
CA GLN A 6 18.94 2.49 6.92
C GLN A 6 18.11 1.46 6.13
N TRP A 7 17.13 1.93 5.37
CA TRP A 7 16.26 1.06 4.59
C TRP A 7 16.02 1.60 3.19
N ARG A 8 15.66 0.70 2.27
CA ARG A 8 15.29 1.00 0.88
C ARG A 8 14.37 -0.10 0.37
N LEU A 9 13.32 0.29 -0.35
CA LEU A 9 12.46 -0.61 -1.12
C LEU A 9 12.45 -0.14 -2.58
N ALA A 10 12.48 -1.08 -3.51
CA ALA A 10 12.25 -0.88 -4.94
C ALA A 10 11.37 -2.03 -5.43
N GLY A 11 10.35 -1.72 -6.21
CA GLY A 11 9.32 -2.70 -6.51
C GLY A 11 8.20 -2.14 -7.37
N ASP A 12 7.08 -2.85 -7.34
CA ASP A 12 5.85 -2.51 -8.03
C ASP A 12 4.84 -1.93 -7.06
N TRP A 13 4.01 -1.04 -7.57
CA TRP A 13 2.90 -0.45 -6.85
C TRP A 13 1.71 -0.35 -7.79
N PHE A 14 0.55 -0.75 -7.29
CA PHE A 14 -0.72 -0.54 -7.97
C PHE A 14 -1.79 -0.17 -6.94
N ASP A 15 -2.68 0.75 -7.29
CA ASP A 15 -3.88 1.06 -6.54
C ASP A 15 -5.15 0.97 -7.41
N ILE A 16 -6.23 0.46 -6.82
CA ILE A 16 -7.58 0.58 -7.38
C ILE A 16 -8.43 1.26 -6.32
N CYS A 17 -9.26 2.21 -6.73
CA CYS A 17 -10.24 2.79 -5.84
C CYS A 17 -11.60 2.95 -6.53
N SER A 18 -12.60 3.32 -5.74
CA SER A 18 -13.97 3.61 -6.17
C SER A 18 -14.11 4.85 -7.07
N CYS A 19 -13.01 5.58 -7.35
CA CYS A 19 -13.06 6.82 -8.12
C CYS A 19 -13.06 6.60 -9.64
N ASP A 20 -13.50 7.61 -10.36
CA ASP A 20 -13.33 7.68 -11.82
C ASP A 20 -11.84 7.75 -12.17
N ILE A 21 -11.46 7.23 -13.34
CA ILE A 21 -10.08 7.19 -13.82
C ILE A 21 -9.83 8.38 -14.77
N PRO A 22 -8.71 9.13 -14.63
CA PRO A 22 -7.68 8.99 -13.61
C PRO A 22 -8.15 9.47 -12.22
N CYS A 23 -7.65 8.81 -11.18
CA CYS A 23 -8.03 9.11 -9.79
C CYS A 23 -7.70 10.58 -9.45
N PRO A 24 -8.69 11.42 -9.07
CA PRO A 24 -8.44 12.82 -8.74
C PRO A 24 -7.46 13.03 -7.58
N CYS A 25 -7.34 12.06 -6.66
CA CYS A 25 -6.48 12.15 -5.49
C CYS A 25 -4.98 12.19 -5.83
N GLU A 26 -4.58 11.64 -7.00
CA GLU A 26 -3.21 11.75 -7.52
C GLU A 26 -2.83 13.21 -7.84
N PHE A 27 -3.83 14.07 -8.09
CA PHE A 27 -3.66 15.49 -8.40
C PHE A 27 -4.04 16.40 -7.23
N ALA A 28 -3.98 15.85 -6.00
CA ALA A 28 -4.35 16.53 -4.77
C ALA A 28 -5.81 17.04 -4.69
N GLN A 29 -6.71 16.45 -5.49
CA GLN A 29 -8.13 16.80 -5.49
C GLN A 29 -8.96 15.86 -4.61
N ARG A 30 -10.21 16.25 -4.35
CA ARG A 30 -11.20 15.41 -3.68
C ARG A 30 -11.51 14.16 -4.52
N PRO A 31 -11.79 13.02 -3.89
CA PRO A 31 -12.19 11.81 -4.61
C PRO A 31 -13.53 12.00 -5.34
N THR A 32 -13.79 11.17 -6.34
CA THR A 32 -15.09 11.13 -7.03
C THR A 32 -16.22 10.92 -6.02
N GLY A 33 -17.27 11.73 -6.09
CA GLY A 33 -18.37 11.65 -5.13
C GLY A 33 -18.00 12.04 -3.69
N ASN A 34 -16.82 12.65 -3.47
CA ASN A 34 -16.27 13.03 -2.17
C ASN A 34 -15.95 11.84 -1.23
N HIS A 35 -15.99 10.61 -1.72
CA HIS A 35 -15.70 9.40 -0.94
C HIS A 35 -14.76 8.46 -1.73
N CYS A 36 -13.79 7.87 -1.03
CA CYS A 36 -12.84 6.92 -1.61
C CYS A 36 -12.79 5.65 -0.79
N GLN A 37 -12.89 4.50 -1.45
CA GLN A 37 -12.49 3.20 -0.93
C GLN A 37 -11.45 2.60 -1.87
N GLY A 38 -10.27 2.29 -1.34
CA GLY A 38 -9.11 1.91 -2.14
C GLY A 38 -8.40 0.67 -1.63
N VAL A 39 -7.84 -0.09 -2.57
CA VAL A 39 -6.88 -1.17 -2.36
C VAL A 39 -5.55 -0.69 -2.94
N LEU A 40 -4.49 -0.69 -2.13
CA LEU A 40 -3.14 -0.35 -2.54
C LEU A 40 -2.27 -1.59 -2.35
N ALA A 41 -1.59 -2.05 -3.39
CA ALA A 41 -0.70 -3.21 -3.34
C ALA A 41 0.73 -2.80 -3.70
N TRP A 42 1.69 -3.27 -2.92
CA TRP A 42 3.11 -3.12 -3.18
C TRP A 42 3.77 -4.49 -3.22
N HIS A 43 4.59 -4.74 -4.24
CA HIS A 43 5.43 -5.93 -4.31
C HIS A 43 6.90 -5.52 -4.30
N VAL A 44 7.65 -5.95 -3.28
CA VAL A 44 9.05 -5.59 -3.11
C VAL A 44 9.92 -6.48 -3.99
N ARG A 45 10.46 -5.95 -5.10
CA ARG A 45 11.45 -6.69 -5.90
C ARG A 45 12.81 -6.72 -5.23
N GLU A 46 13.24 -5.57 -4.70
CA GLU A 46 14.50 -5.40 -3.99
C GLU A 46 14.26 -4.56 -2.73
N GLY A 47 14.59 -5.09 -1.57
CA GLY A 47 14.32 -4.43 -0.30
C GLY A 47 15.26 -4.80 0.82
N ARG A 48 15.59 -3.81 1.65
CA ARG A 48 16.35 -4.04 2.89
C ARG A 48 15.95 -3.08 4.00
N TYR A 49 16.06 -3.56 5.23
CA TYR A 49 16.00 -2.79 6.47
C TYR A 49 17.20 -3.18 7.35
N GLY A 50 18.27 -2.38 7.31
CA GLY A 50 19.57 -2.79 7.83
C GLY A 50 20.10 -4.03 7.09
N ASP A 51 20.31 -5.12 7.82
CA ASP A 51 20.72 -6.44 7.32
C ASP A 51 19.52 -7.35 6.97
N VAL A 52 18.28 -6.93 7.25
CA VAL A 52 17.08 -7.70 6.95
C VAL A 52 16.70 -7.53 5.48
N LYS A 53 16.72 -8.62 4.72
CA LYS A 53 16.28 -8.67 3.32
C LYS A 53 14.76 -8.73 3.23
N LEU A 54 14.16 -7.95 2.32
CA LEU A 54 12.70 -7.83 2.15
C LEU A 54 12.21 -8.18 0.74
N ASP A 55 13.10 -8.63 -0.16
CA ASP A 55 12.74 -9.04 -1.53
C ASP A 55 11.65 -10.13 -1.53
N GLY A 56 10.76 -10.05 -2.51
CA GLY A 56 9.68 -11.00 -2.77
C GLY A 56 8.43 -10.80 -1.91
N LEU A 57 8.49 -9.95 -0.88
CA LEU A 57 7.36 -9.74 0.02
C LEU A 57 6.34 -8.76 -0.59
N THR A 58 5.06 -9.09 -0.40
CA THR A 58 3.93 -8.26 -0.82
C THR A 58 3.25 -7.61 0.38
N LEU A 59 2.73 -6.40 0.17
CA LEU A 59 1.88 -5.68 1.11
C LEU A 59 0.61 -5.25 0.38
N VAL A 60 -0.53 -5.34 1.06
CA VAL A 60 -1.79 -4.76 0.62
C VAL A 60 -2.34 -3.87 1.71
N ALA A 61 -2.76 -2.65 1.39
CA ALA A 61 -3.48 -1.78 2.29
C ALA A 61 -4.89 -1.51 1.75
N LEU A 62 -5.84 -1.43 2.66
CA LEU A 62 -7.20 -1.00 2.41
C LEU A 62 -7.38 0.37 3.06
N GLY A 63 -7.97 1.31 2.34
CA GLY A 63 -8.20 2.66 2.82
C GLY A 63 -9.59 3.16 2.52
N GLU A 64 -10.15 3.94 3.45
CA GLU A 64 -11.40 4.68 3.25
C GLU A 64 -11.29 6.10 3.80
N PHE A 65 -11.82 7.08 3.07
CA PHE A 65 -11.92 8.46 3.53
C PHE A 65 -13.04 9.24 2.80
N GLU A 66 -13.53 10.29 3.46
CA GLU A 66 -14.46 11.26 2.91
C GLU A 66 -13.87 12.68 3.02
N GLY A 67 -13.77 13.41 1.91
CA GLY A 67 -13.11 14.72 1.83
C GLY A 67 -11.69 14.70 1.24
N ASN A 68 -10.99 15.85 1.27
CA ASN A 68 -9.64 15.98 0.70
C ASN A 68 -8.55 15.70 1.74
N LEU A 69 -7.78 14.62 1.55
CA LEU A 69 -6.61 14.30 2.40
C LEU A 69 -5.53 15.40 2.35
N TRP A 70 -5.25 15.92 1.16
CA TRP A 70 -4.15 16.87 0.91
C TRP A 70 -4.43 18.27 1.45
N ALA A 71 -5.69 18.66 1.51
CA ALA A 71 -6.11 19.92 2.13
C ALA A 71 -6.27 19.81 3.66
N GLY A 72 -6.08 18.61 4.23
CA GLY A 72 -6.30 18.34 5.66
C GLY A 72 -7.78 18.35 6.07
N GLU A 73 -8.70 18.26 5.10
CA GLU A 73 -10.15 18.18 5.35
C GLU A 73 -10.57 16.78 5.82
N ALA A 74 -9.75 15.77 5.53
CA ALA A 74 -10.01 14.36 5.80
C ALA A 74 -8.82 13.65 6.45
N LYS A 75 -9.10 12.53 7.10
CA LYS A 75 -8.13 11.52 7.52
C LYS A 75 -8.63 10.14 7.11
N ALA A 76 -7.71 9.28 6.66
CA ALA A 76 -8.05 7.94 6.22
C ALA A 76 -8.22 6.98 7.40
N VAL A 77 -9.17 6.06 7.25
CA VAL A 77 -9.24 4.82 8.01
C VAL A 77 -8.53 3.75 7.19
N MET A 78 -7.53 3.09 7.77
CA MET A 78 -6.69 2.13 7.06
C MET A 78 -6.66 0.77 7.75
N GLY A 79 -6.50 -0.30 6.97
CA GLY A 79 -6.07 -1.62 7.43
C GLY A 79 -5.01 -2.19 6.48
N MET A 80 -4.14 -3.07 6.96
CA MET A 80 -3.05 -3.60 6.15
C MET A 80 -2.92 -5.13 6.28
N TYR A 81 -2.58 -5.75 5.16
CA TYR A 81 -2.24 -7.16 5.04
C TYR A 81 -0.82 -7.29 4.53
N LEU A 82 -0.02 -8.05 5.26
CA LEU A 82 1.39 -8.29 5.00
C LEU A 82 1.58 -9.76 4.60
N ASP A 83 2.56 -10.02 3.75
CA ASP A 83 2.84 -11.38 3.28
C ASP A 83 3.19 -12.34 4.43
N GLU A 84 2.46 -13.44 4.56
CA GLU A 84 2.72 -14.45 5.59
C GLU A 84 4.10 -15.11 5.48
N GLN A 85 4.71 -15.08 4.28
CA GLN A 85 6.04 -15.63 4.05
C GLN A 85 7.14 -14.85 4.79
N ALA A 86 6.84 -13.65 5.28
CA ALA A 86 7.76 -12.86 6.10
C ALA A 86 8.11 -13.61 7.40
N ASN A 87 9.40 -13.81 7.66
CA ASN A 87 9.89 -14.26 8.95
C ASN A 87 9.82 -13.13 10.00
N GLU A 88 9.97 -13.46 11.29
CA GLU A 88 9.81 -12.51 12.40
C GLU A 88 10.57 -11.18 12.22
N ARG A 89 11.84 -11.23 11.78
CA ARG A 89 12.64 -10.01 11.55
C ARG A 89 12.09 -9.17 10.39
N GLN A 90 11.60 -9.83 9.34
CA GLN A 90 10.95 -9.15 8.21
C GLN A 90 9.61 -8.55 8.62
N ARG A 91 8.83 -9.25 9.46
CA ARG A 91 7.55 -8.74 9.99
C ARG A 91 7.74 -7.45 10.77
N GLU A 92 8.71 -7.42 11.68
CA GLU A 92 9.07 -6.21 12.43
C GLU A 92 9.52 -5.08 11.48
N ALA A 93 10.39 -5.38 10.52
CA ALA A 93 10.85 -4.39 9.55
C ALA A 93 9.71 -3.80 8.71
N LEU A 94 8.78 -4.64 8.23
CA LEU A 94 7.62 -4.20 7.46
C LEU A 94 6.68 -3.33 8.29
N GLN A 95 6.41 -3.71 9.55
CA GLN A 95 5.60 -2.91 10.46
C GLN A 95 6.25 -1.55 10.75
N MET A 96 7.57 -1.52 10.97
CA MET A 96 8.32 -0.28 11.18
C MET A 96 8.29 0.64 9.94
N ILE A 97 8.43 0.08 8.74
CA ILE A 97 8.40 0.85 7.50
C ILE A 97 6.99 1.35 7.23
N PHE A 98 6.01 0.46 7.11
CA PHE A 98 4.66 0.79 6.65
C PHE A 98 3.75 1.37 7.73
N GLY A 99 4.10 1.21 9.00
CA GLY A 99 3.53 2.01 10.09
C GLY A 99 4.12 3.42 10.19
N GLY A 100 5.13 3.76 9.38
CA GLY A 100 5.73 5.09 9.29
C GLY A 100 6.83 5.38 10.32
N GLN A 101 7.10 4.48 11.27
CA GLN A 101 8.12 4.68 12.30
C GLN A 101 9.54 4.72 11.73
N ALA A 102 9.77 4.13 10.56
CA ALA A 102 11.04 4.15 9.87
C ALA A 102 11.30 5.45 9.07
N GLY A 103 10.35 6.39 9.06
CA GLY A 103 10.45 7.65 8.29
C GLY A 103 10.16 7.47 6.80
N GLY A 104 10.66 8.40 5.98
CA GLY A 104 10.49 8.36 4.52
C GLY A 104 9.06 8.61 4.04
N TRP A 105 8.74 8.15 2.83
CA TRP A 105 7.40 8.32 2.26
C TRP A 105 6.28 7.63 3.07
N PRO A 106 6.48 6.46 3.71
CA PRO A 106 5.44 5.85 4.53
C PRO A 106 5.07 6.69 5.75
N ALA A 107 6.02 7.45 6.32
CA ALA A 107 5.71 8.38 7.41
C ALA A 107 4.79 9.52 6.94
N GLY A 108 4.99 10.01 5.71
CA GLY A 108 4.09 11.00 5.08
C GLY A 108 2.70 10.42 4.82
N PHE A 109 2.64 9.17 4.36
CA PHE A 109 1.37 8.45 4.19
C PHE A 109 0.65 8.25 5.53
N ALA A 110 1.36 7.76 6.55
CA ALA A 110 0.86 7.54 7.90
C ALA A 110 0.33 8.84 8.56
N ALA A 111 0.91 9.99 8.23
CA ALA A 111 0.41 11.29 8.72
C ALA A 111 -1.01 11.62 8.24
N ASN A 112 -1.47 11.02 7.14
CA ASN A 112 -2.84 11.17 6.62
C ASN A 112 -3.82 10.12 7.19
N VAL A 113 -3.34 9.17 7.99
CA VAL A 113 -4.16 8.14 8.62
C VAL A 113 -4.67 8.65 9.97
N GLY A 114 -5.99 8.67 10.13
CA GLY A 114 -6.65 9.02 11.39
C GLY A 114 -6.93 7.81 12.27
N GLU A 115 -7.17 6.66 11.64
CA GLU A 115 -7.44 5.39 12.31
C GLU A 115 -6.71 4.26 11.57
N MET A 116 -5.89 3.49 12.29
CA MET A 116 -5.30 2.24 11.80
C MET A 116 -5.99 1.07 12.49
N ARG A 117 -6.75 0.27 11.73
CA ARG A 117 -7.54 -0.85 12.25
C ARG A 117 -6.72 -2.10 12.56
N GLY A 118 -5.57 -2.26 11.91
CA GLY A 118 -4.68 -3.37 12.18
C GLY A 118 -3.73 -3.68 11.03
N MET A 119 -2.78 -4.55 11.34
CA MET A 119 -1.86 -5.17 10.38
C MET A 119 -1.89 -6.68 10.61
N GLU A 120 -2.26 -7.44 9.59
CA GLU A 120 -2.34 -8.90 9.66
C GLU A 120 -1.40 -9.54 8.66
N PHE A 121 -0.93 -10.76 8.96
CA PHE A 121 -0.11 -11.53 8.03
C PHE A 121 -0.94 -12.66 7.45
N VAL A 122 -1.04 -12.70 6.12
CA VAL A 122 -1.98 -13.55 5.38
C VAL A 122 -1.33 -14.06 4.10
N PRO A 123 -1.84 -15.15 3.49
CA PRO A 123 -1.39 -15.56 2.16
C PRO A 123 -1.80 -14.49 1.13
N ILE A 124 -0.81 -13.95 0.42
CA ILE A 124 -1.03 -12.94 -0.63
C ILE A 124 -0.50 -13.49 -1.95
N THR A 125 -1.34 -13.49 -2.97
CA THR A 125 -0.92 -13.71 -4.36
C THR A 125 -0.88 -12.37 -5.06
N PHE A 126 0.25 -12.04 -5.67
CA PHE A 126 0.42 -10.84 -6.50
C PHE A 126 0.96 -11.23 -7.87
N GLU A 127 0.29 -10.75 -8.91
CA GLU A 127 0.66 -11.00 -10.29
C GLU A 127 0.63 -9.69 -11.05
N MET A 128 1.65 -9.46 -11.88
CA MET A 128 1.70 -8.30 -12.76
C MET A 128 2.32 -8.73 -14.09
N ALA A 129 1.67 -8.38 -15.20
CA ALA A 129 2.18 -8.67 -16.52
C ALA A 129 3.47 -7.88 -16.78
N GLY A 130 4.44 -8.51 -17.46
CA GLY A 130 5.74 -7.88 -17.73
C GLY A 130 5.67 -6.67 -18.67
N ASP A 131 4.59 -6.52 -19.44
CA ASP A 131 4.26 -5.36 -20.27
C ASP A 131 3.31 -4.38 -19.58
N LEU A 132 3.01 -4.61 -18.30
CA LEU A 132 2.09 -3.82 -17.45
C LEU A 132 0.64 -3.80 -17.96
N SER A 133 0.24 -4.75 -18.81
CA SER A 133 -1.13 -4.80 -19.36
C SER A 133 -2.17 -5.18 -18.31
N THR A 134 -1.79 -6.02 -17.34
CA THR A 134 -2.68 -6.49 -16.28
C THR A 134 -1.94 -6.56 -14.96
N TRP A 135 -2.71 -6.48 -13.89
CA TRP A 135 -2.24 -6.83 -12.56
C TRP A 135 -3.37 -7.45 -11.75
N ARG A 136 -3.00 -8.25 -10.75
CA ARG A 136 -3.93 -8.90 -9.84
C ARG A 136 -3.33 -8.99 -8.44
N VAL A 137 -4.17 -8.82 -7.44
CA VAL A 137 -3.88 -9.21 -6.06
C VAL A 137 -5.03 -10.04 -5.49
N ASP A 138 -4.70 -11.09 -4.77
CA ASP A 138 -5.67 -11.99 -4.15
C ASP A 138 -5.24 -12.33 -2.72
N ILE A 139 -6.14 -12.07 -1.78
CA ILE A 139 -6.05 -12.51 -0.39
C ILE A 139 -7.31 -13.34 -0.12
N PRO A 140 -7.20 -14.67 0.01
CA PRO A 140 -8.34 -15.57 0.07
C PRO A 140 -9.39 -15.15 1.12
N GLY A 141 -10.60 -14.88 0.66
CA GLY A 141 -11.74 -14.50 1.51
C GLY A 141 -11.70 -13.06 2.07
N LEU A 142 -10.69 -12.26 1.71
CA LEU A 142 -10.49 -10.91 2.26
C LEU A 142 -10.44 -9.84 1.16
N VAL A 143 -9.59 -9.99 0.14
CA VAL A 143 -9.35 -8.97 -0.90
C VAL A 143 -9.18 -9.63 -2.25
N VAL A 144 -9.83 -9.06 -3.27
CA VAL A 144 -9.53 -9.33 -4.68
C VAL A 144 -9.42 -8.00 -5.40
N GLY A 145 -8.26 -7.74 -6.01
CA GLY A 145 -8.01 -6.59 -6.87
C GLY A 145 -7.55 -7.07 -8.25
N HIS A 146 -8.05 -6.43 -9.30
CA HIS A 146 -7.66 -6.70 -10.68
C HIS A 146 -7.85 -5.45 -11.52
N ALA A 147 -6.86 -5.08 -12.32
CA ALA A 147 -7.05 -4.08 -13.36
C ALA A 147 -6.35 -4.45 -14.66
N GLU A 148 -6.84 -3.83 -15.71
CA GLU A 148 -6.35 -3.90 -17.06
C GLU A 148 -5.95 -2.49 -17.50
N ALA A 149 -4.88 -2.38 -18.27
CA ALA A 149 -4.42 -1.11 -18.80
C ALA A 149 -5.49 -0.49 -19.70
N LEU A 150 -5.75 0.81 -19.51
CA LEU A 150 -6.68 1.54 -20.37
C LEU A 150 -6.09 1.66 -21.79
N SER A 151 -6.81 1.14 -22.78
CA SER A 151 -6.55 1.38 -24.20
C SER A 151 -7.41 2.54 -24.71
N GLY A 152 -6.81 3.45 -25.48
CA GLY A 152 -7.55 4.46 -26.23
C GLY A 152 -8.23 3.88 -27.49
N PRO A 153 -9.02 4.69 -28.22
CA PRO A 153 -9.47 4.37 -29.58
C PRO A 153 -8.31 4.28 -30.58
#